data_AF-A0A3S3KI57-F1
#
_entry.id   AF-A0A3S3KI57-F1
#
_cell.length_a   1.000
_cell.length_b   1.000
_cell.length_c   1.000
_cell.angle_alpha   90.00
_cell.angle_beta   90.00
_cell.angle_gamma   90.00
#
_symmetry.space_group_name_H-M   'P 1'
#
loop_
_entity.id
_entity.type
_entity.pdbx_description
1 polymer ?
#
loop_
_entity_poly.entity_id
_entity_poly.type
_entity_poly.pdbx_seq_one_letter_code
_entity_poly.pdbx_strand_id
1 'polypeptide(L)'
;MKIVWDEPKRLADIEKHGWILPRWMRNFSLADRLMAIGRMAIGRMIDGIVAVIFARLGSEGITIISMRPANPNERRLFNDKT
;
A
#
# COMPACT_ATOMS: atom_id res chain seq x y z
N MET A 1 2.64 -16.93 -3.96
CA MET A 1 2.85 -15.73 -3.12
C MET A 1 1.49 -15.11 -2.81
N LYS A 2 1.11 -14.96 -1.53
CA LYS A 2 -0.20 -14.43 -1.11
C LYS A 2 -0.07 -13.00 -0.57
N ILE A 3 -1.08 -12.17 -0.81
CA ILE A 3 -1.24 -10.88 -0.14
C ILE A 3 -2.41 -11.04 0.82
N VAL A 4 -2.16 -10.81 2.10
CA VAL A 4 -3.20 -10.87 3.13
C VAL A 4 -3.28 -9.54 3.87
N TRP A 5 -4.36 -9.36 4.62
CA TRP A 5 -4.64 -8.17 5.40
C TRP A 5 -4.89 -8.57 6.84
N ASP A 6 -4.46 -7.73 7.77
CA ASP A 6 -5.06 -7.71 9.10
C ASP A 6 -6.46 -7.08 8.96
N GLU A 7 -7.50 -7.89 9.08
CA GLU A 7 -8.88 -7.47 8.83
C GLU A 7 -9.39 -6.37 9.78
N PRO A 8 -9.18 -6.47 11.11
CA PRO A 8 -9.47 -5.34 12.01
C PRO A 8 -8.77 -4.05 11.60
N LYS A 9 -7.49 -4.14 11.23
CA LYS A 9 -6.72 -2.96 10.83
C LYS A 9 -7.15 -2.40 9.48
N ARG A 10 -7.53 -3.27 8.54
CA ARG A 10 -8.12 -2.89 7.25
C ARG A 10 -9.37 -2.06 7.44
N LEU A 11 -10.29 -2.49 8.31
CA LEU A 11 -11.51 -1.74 8.58
C LEU A 11 -11.21 -0.37 9.19
N ALA A 12 -10.27 -0.30 10.14
CA ALA A 12 -9.86 0.97 10.74
C ALA A 12 -9.20 1.92 9.72
N ASP A 13 -8.39 1.40 8.79
CA ASP A 13 -7.80 2.21 7.72
C ASP A 13 -8.86 2.69 6.71
N ILE A 14 -9.89 1.88 6.40
CA ILE A 14 -11.00 2.28 5.54
C ILE A 14 -11.79 3.43 6.19
N GLU A 15 -12.10 3.31 7.47
CA GLU A 15 -12.78 4.35 8.25
C GLU A 15 -11.95 5.65 8.26
N LYS A 16 -10.63 5.53 8.49
CA LYS A 16 -9.72 6.67 8.61
C LYS A 16 -9.39 7.37 7.29
N HIS A 17 -9.19 6.61 6.22
CA HIS A 17 -8.68 7.12 4.94
C HIS A 17 -9.78 7.27 3.87
N GLY A 18 -11.00 6.85 4.18
CA GLY A 18 -12.19 7.13 3.40
C GLY A 18 -12.35 6.25 2.15
N TRP A 19 -13.30 6.66 1.32
CA TRP A 19 -13.90 5.89 0.23
C TRP A 19 -12.92 5.37 -0.85
N ILE A 20 -11.73 5.95 -0.96
CA ILE A 20 -10.74 5.58 -1.97
C ILE A 20 -10.03 4.27 -1.63
N LEU A 21 -9.92 3.94 -0.34
CA LEU A 21 -9.14 2.78 0.12
C LEU A 21 -9.75 1.45 -0.35
N PRO A 22 -11.07 1.19 -0.21
CA PRO A 22 -11.69 -0.03 -0.75
C PRO A 22 -11.50 -0.23 -2.26
N ARG A 23 -11.28 0.84 -3.03
CA ARG A 23 -11.02 0.75 -4.47
C ARG A 23 -9.57 0.35 -4.74
N TRP A 24 -8.62 0.97 -4.06
CA TRP A 24 -7.21 0.59 -4.14
C TRP A 24 -6.98 -0.85 -3.70
N MET A 25 -7.57 -1.26 -2.59
CA MET A 25 -7.44 -2.62 -2.08
C MET A 25 -7.95 -3.69 -3.05
N ARG A 26 -9.03 -3.42 -3.78
CA ARG A 26 -9.57 -4.33 -4.80
C ARG A 26 -8.67 -4.47 -6.03
N ASN A 27 -7.86 -3.45 -6.33
CA ASN A 27 -7.02 -3.40 -7.52
C ASN A 27 -5.52 -3.60 -7.20
N PHE A 28 -5.16 -3.75 -5.93
CA PHE A 28 -3.77 -3.87 -5.52
C PHE A 28 -3.18 -5.19 -5.99
N SER A 29 -2.03 -5.09 -6.65
CA SER A 29 -1.28 -6.25 -7.09
C SER A 29 0.21 -6.08 -6.77
N LEU A 30 0.91 -7.20 -6.59
CA LEU A 30 2.38 -7.19 -6.51
C LEU A 30 3.05 -6.74 -7.82
N ALA A 31 2.32 -6.75 -8.94
CA ALA A 31 2.80 -6.27 -10.23
C ALA A 31 2.73 -4.73 -10.35
N ASP A 32 2.07 -4.06 -9.40
CA ASP A 32 2.03 -2.61 -9.37
C ASP A 32 3.45 -2.06 -9.24
N ARG A 33 3.73 -0.94 -9.91
CA ARG A 33 5.04 -0.25 -9.80
C ARG A 33 5.20 0.33 -8.40
N LEU A 34 5.72 -0.51 -7.52
CA LEU A 34 6.01 -0.19 -6.13
C LEU A 34 7.52 -0.08 -5.94
N MET A 35 7.93 1.02 -5.32
CA MET A 35 9.28 1.20 -4.80
C MET A 35 9.31 0.79 -3.34
N ALA A 36 10.00 -0.30 -3.03
CA ALA A 36 10.15 -0.77 -1.65
C ALA A 36 11.33 -0.08 -0.96
N ILE A 37 11.09 0.47 0.22
CA ILE A 37 12.08 1.08 1.12
C ILE A 37 11.84 0.47 2.51
N GLY A 38 12.61 -0.57 2.83
CA GLY A 38 12.42 -1.35 4.06
C GLY A 38 11.06 -2.06 4.07
N ARG A 39 10.20 -1.69 5.03
CA ARG A 39 8.83 -2.24 5.20
C ARG A 39 7.73 -1.42 4.51
N MET A 40 8.12 -0.38 3.77
CA MET A 40 7.19 0.49 3.05
C MET A 40 7.36 0.31 1.56
N ALA A 41 6.25 0.30 0.83
CA ALA A 41 6.19 0.37 -0.62
C ALA A 41 5.40 1.61 -1.03
N ILE A 42 5.94 2.41 -1.96
CA ILE A 42 5.23 3.57 -2.53
C ILE A 42 5.04 3.32 -4.02
N GLY A 43 3.85 3.56 -4.55
CA GLY A 43 3.63 3.45 -5.98
C GLY A 43 2.38 4.15 -6.46
N ARG A 44 2.16 4.07 -7.77
CA ARG A 44 1.07 4.75 -8.46
C ARG A 44 -0.07 3.79 -8.79
N MET A 45 -1.27 4.16 -8.36
CA MET A 45 -2.53 3.49 -8.64
C MET A 45 -3.46 4.40 -9.45
N ILE A 46 -4.61 3.86 -9.87
CA ILE A 46 -5.58 4.52 -10.76
C ILE A 46 -6.04 5.90 -10.28
N ASP A 47 -6.06 6.12 -8.95
CA ASP A 47 -6.53 7.38 -8.34
C ASP A 47 -5.45 8.11 -7.52
N GLY A 48 -4.16 7.79 -7.72
CA GLY A 48 -3.06 8.55 -7.09
C GLY A 48 -1.86 7.72 -6.64
N ILE A 49 -0.99 8.35 -5.84
CA ILE A 49 0.16 7.67 -5.22
C ILE A 49 -0.25 7.12 -3.87
N VAL A 50 -0.02 5.83 -3.67
CA VAL A 50 -0.32 5.07 -2.46
C VAL A 50 0.96 4.72 -1.72
N ALA A 51 0.91 4.76 -0.39
CA ALA A 51 1.93 4.21 0.49
C ALA A 51 1.34 2.98 1.19
N VAL A 52 2.10 1.88 1.17
CA VAL A 52 1.72 0.58 1.69
C VAL A 52 2.78 0.13 2.68
N ILE A 53 2.39 -0.14 3.93
CA ILE A 53 3.26 -0.75 4.93
C ILE A 53 2.98 -2.24 4.95
N PHE A 54 4.01 -3.05 4.84
CA PHE A 54 3.88 -4.50 4.77
C PHE A 54 4.93 -5.22 5.62
N ALA A 55 4.63 -6.47 5.94
CA ALA A 55 5.59 -7.41 6.50
C ALA A 55 5.60 -8.70 5.68
N ARG A 56 6.75 -9.39 5.65
CA ARG A 56 6.88 -10.69 4.98
C ARG A 56 6.27 -11.78 5.84
N LEU A 57 5.51 -12.67 5.21
CA LEU A 57 5.05 -13.93 5.78
C LEU A 57 5.96 -15.05 5.27
N GLY A 58 7.21 -15.05 5.75
CA GLY A 58 8.26 -15.94 5.26
C GLY A 58 8.50 -15.79 3.76
N SER A 59 8.48 -16.91 3.04
CA SER A 59 8.55 -17.00 1.58
C SER A 59 7.16 -17.10 0.91
N GLU A 60 6.10 -17.23 1.70
CA GLU A 60 4.77 -17.55 1.19
C GLU A 60 3.98 -16.32 0.76
N GLY A 61 4.29 -15.14 1.32
CA GLY A 61 3.49 -13.94 1.09
C GLY A 61 3.95 -12.68 1.79
N ILE A 62 3.11 -11.66 1.68
CA ILE A 62 3.18 -10.42 2.46
C ILE A 62 1.84 -10.17 3.16
N THR A 63 1.90 -9.63 4.37
CA THR A 63 0.74 -9.04 5.03
C THR A 63 0.79 -7.53 4.90
N ILE A 64 -0.32 -6.91 4.51
CA ILE A 64 -0.44 -5.46 4.49
C ILE A 64 -0.90 -5.01 5.89
N ILE A 65 -0.03 -4.23 6.52
CA ILE A 65 -0.25 -3.65 7.85
C ILE A 65 -1.06 -2.35 7.71
N SER A 66 -0.78 -1.56 6.68
CA SER A 66 -1.53 -0.33 6.44
C SER A 66 -1.43 0.09 4.98
N MET A 67 -2.50 0.72 4.47
CA MET A 67 -2.53 1.31 3.15
C MET A 67 -3.20 2.68 3.23
N ARG A 68 -2.57 3.69 2.62
CA ARG A 68 -3.07 5.07 2.64
C ARG A 68 -2.55 5.89 1.47
N PRO A 69 -3.16 7.06 1.20
CA PRO A 69 -2.56 8.02 0.28
C PRO A 69 -1.14 8.39 0.76
N ALA A 70 -0.21 8.46 -0.19
CA ALA A 70 1.14 8.93 0.10
C ALA A 70 1.10 10.37 0.60
N ASN A 71 1.88 10.70 1.62
CA ASN A 71 2.01 12.09 2.08
C ASN A 71 2.90 12.90 1.09
N PRO A 72 2.96 14.24 1.19
CA PRO A 72 3.74 15.05 0.25
C PRO A 72 5.21 14.63 0.11
N ASN A 73 5.86 14.22 1.21
CA ASN A 73 7.25 13.78 1.20
C ASN A 73 7.42 12.43 0.47
N GLU A 74 6.50 11.49 0.70
CA GLU A 74 6.48 10.19 0.01
C GLU A 74 6.20 10.34 -1.48
N ARG A 75 5.28 11.24 -1.86
CA ARG A 75 5.02 11.56 -3.28
C ARG A 75 6.24 12.14 -3.95
N ARG A 76 6.94 13.08 -3.30
CA ARG A 76 8.18 13.66 -3.80
C ARG A 76 9.25 12.59 -3.97
N LEU A 77 9.46 11.75 -2.96
CA LEU A 77 10.41 10.65 -3.00
C LEU A 77 10.15 9.67 -4.15
N PHE A 78 8.87 9.36 -4.42
CA PHE A 78 8.49 8.51 -5.54
C PHE A 78 8.80 9.19 -6.88
N ASN A 79 8.40 10.44 -7.07
CA ASN A 79 8.62 11.18 -8.32
C ASN A 79 10.11 11.46 -8.59
N ASP A 80 10.93 11.72 -7.56
CA ASP A 80 12.36 11.97 -7.73
C ASP A 80 13.12 10.71 -8.17
N LYS A 81 12.53 9.53 -7.98
CA LYS A 81 13.17 8.23 -8.24
C LYS A 81 12.53 7.44 -9.40
N THR A 82 11.50 7.98 -10.06
CA THR A 82 10.76 7.31 -11.15
C THR A 82 10.59 8.25 -12.33
#